data_AF-A8F4C5-F1
#
_entry.id   AF-A8F4C5-F1
#
_cell.length_a   1.000
_cell.length_b   1.000
_cell.length_c   1.000
_cell.angle_alpha   90.00
_cell.angle_beta   90.00
_cell.angle_gamma   90.00
#
_symmetry.space_group_name_H-M   'P 1'
#
loop_
_entity.id
_entity.type
_entity.pdbx_description
1 polymer ?
#
loop_
_entity_poly.entity_id
_entity_poly.type
_entity_poly.pdbx_seq_one_letter_code
_entity_poly.pdbx_strand_id
1 'polypeptide(L)'
;MEEEKDERILNLLRLKMELEKDLQKRGVKQTDHPKRSFVPPKVKVSIEEDLNVPVNEIWSLYDLNRFTYGEDELLIEKSVQKRIISVGDKNQRLILEKIVHLLKGDYDGCVGLSKKSDQYLDSIDLIADLYKNQTPPVEKMVSLLRNYSSSPVALLSAGEVLLSMGRFREVAKLFKIAYETSKDPYILLLTSAYDSAQIDGALFANCASKGNYKLLVLLISALTEDESKADKVIDVIKKKQYTCVRYIVSRANLSIDELFPFCPRSLILNNAIQFMETGRFDEDLISTLSKHDPQAYLLLLSNALRRGDLVMAREILSMIINSAEGVSVTPVNKSKAPVCLQSVVSMRKPMGKSILIDDPDEGLTIIQKSIEQFGDVYVTFKDIEFLRLYYGERFCKNNYLQEGSK
;
A
#
# COMPACT_ATOMS: atom_id res chain seq x y z
N MET A 1 30.64 7.37 34.66
CA MET A 1 30.47 6.55 33.43
C MET A 1 29.70 7.28 32.33
N GLU A 2 28.78 8.20 32.63
CA GLU A 2 28.19 9.11 31.62
C GLU A 2 29.11 10.29 31.29
N GLU A 3 29.79 10.88 32.29
CA GLU A 3 30.74 12.00 32.07
C GLU A 3 31.93 11.64 31.15
N GLU A 4 32.45 10.41 31.22
CA GLU A 4 33.51 9.92 30.31
C GLU A 4 33.06 9.77 28.84
N LYS A 5 31.76 9.52 28.62
CA LYS A 5 31.19 9.41 27.26
C LYS A 5 31.04 10.80 26.64
N ASP A 6 30.66 11.78 27.44
CA ASP A 6 30.53 13.17 27.00
C ASP A 6 31.91 13.82 26.71
N GLU A 7 32.93 13.51 27.52
CA GLU A 7 34.31 13.92 27.21
C GLU A 7 34.86 13.30 25.91
N ARG A 8 34.53 12.03 25.64
CA ARG A 8 34.92 11.39 24.36
C ARG A 8 34.27 12.06 23.15
N ILE A 9 33.00 12.45 23.26
CA ILE A 9 32.27 13.13 22.19
C ILE A 9 32.84 14.55 21.97
N LEU A 10 33.14 15.27 23.05
CA LEU A 10 33.77 16.59 22.98
C LEU A 10 35.18 16.54 22.35
N ASN A 11 35.95 15.49 22.67
CA ASN A 11 37.27 15.29 22.07
C ASN A 11 37.20 14.95 20.57
N LEU A 12 36.20 14.16 20.14
CA LEU A 12 35.98 13.87 18.72
C LEU A 12 35.57 15.12 17.92
N LEU A 13 34.75 16.00 18.51
CA LEU A 13 34.35 17.25 17.87
C LEU A 13 35.51 18.25 17.75
N ARG A 14 36.42 18.30 18.73
CA ARG A 14 37.66 19.10 18.63
C ARG A 14 38.58 18.58 17.54
N LEU A 15 38.76 17.26 17.45
CA LEU A 15 39.57 16.61 16.42
C LEU A 15 39.03 16.89 15.01
N LYS A 16 37.71 16.87 14.84
CA LYS A 16 37.05 17.24 13.57
C LYS A 16 37.34 18.70 13.18
N MET A 17 37.22 19.64 14.12
CA MET A 17 37.49 21.05 13.85
C MET A 17 38.97 21.33 13.53
N GLU A 18 39.90 20.63 14.17
CA GLU A 18 41.33 20.74 13.84
C GLU A 18 41.64 20.17 12.45
N LEU A 19 41.04 19.04 12.07
CA LEU A 19 41.15 18.47 10.72
C LEU A 19 40.57 19.41 9.65
N GLU A 20 39.44 20.07 9.91
CA GLU A 20 38.86 21.05 9.00
C GLU A 20 39.74 22.30 8.84
N LYS A 21 40.38 22.77 9.93
CA LYS A 21 41.36 23.85 9.88
C LYS A 21 42.63 23.45 9.13
N ASP A 22 43.11 22.23 9.29
CA ASP A 22 44.28 21.72 8.58
C ASP A 22 43.99 21.51 7.08
N LEU A 23 42.78 21.11 6.72
CA LEU A 23 42.33 21.04 5.32
C LEU A 23 42.23 22.42 4.68
N GLN A 24 41.83 23.45 5.44
CA GLN A 24 41.85 24.84 4.96
C GLN A 24 43.28 25.40 4.82
N LYS A 25 44.20 25.04 5.74
CA LYS A 25 45.63 25.41 5.66
C LYS A 25 46.38 24.71 4.51
N ARG A 26 45.94 23.51 4.11
CA ARG A 26 46.53 22.73 2.99
C ARG A 26 46.11 23.17 1.59
N GLY A 27 45.40 24.30 1.45
CA GLY A 27 45.43 25.10 0.22
C GLY A 27 44.87 24.45 -1.04
N VAL A 28 43.73 23.75 -0.98
CA VAL A 28 42.98 23.36 -2.19
C VAL A 28 41.73 24.24 -2.34
N LYS A 29 41.97 25.55 -2.51
CA LYS A 29 41.03 26.49 -3.10
C LYS A 29 41.81 27.36 -4.08
N GLN A 30 41.79 26.97 -5.34
CA GLN A 30 42.16 27.89 -6.43
C GLN A 30 41.04 28.92 -6.55
N THR A 31 41.34 30.14 -6.12
CA THR A 31 40.66 31.36 -6.56
C THR A 31 41.27 31.79 -7.88
N ASP A 32 40.50 31.78 -8.97
CA ASP A 32 40.85 32.48 -10.20
C ASP A 32 39.77 33.49 -10.58
N HIS A 33 40.23 34.69 -10.88
CA HIS A 33 39.49 35.87 -11.32
C HIS A 33 38.86 35.69 -12.73
N PRO A 34 37.88 36.55 -13.13
CA PRO A 34 36.90 36.20 -14.13
C PRO A 34 37.43 36.37 -15.55
N LYS A 35 37.63 35.26 -16.27
CA LYS A 35 37.67 35.25 -17.73
C LYS A 35 36.29 34.87 -18.25
N ARG A 36 35.65 35.78 -19.00
CA ARG A 36 34.44 35.52 -19.76
C ARG A 36 34.68 34.31 -20.68
N SER A 37 34.26 33.13 -20.27
CA SER A 37 34.03 32.01 -21.16
C SER A 37 32.53 31.91 -21.40
N PHE A 38 32.18 31.85 -22.68
CA PHE A 38 30.84 31.53 -23.14
C PHE A 38 30.47 30.18 -22.51
N VAL A 39 29.52 30.18 -21.57
CA VAL A 39 28.96 28.93 -21.03
C VAL A 39 27.90 28.48 -22.02
N PRO A 40 28.13 27.46 -22.86
CA PRO A 40 27.02 26.85 -23.60
C PRO A 40 26.01 26.38 -22.56
N PRO A 41 24.69 26.46 -22.83
CA PRO A 41 23.68 26.04 -21.88
C PRO A 41 24.06 24.63 -21.42
N LYS A 42 24.30 24.47 -20.11
CA LYS A 42 24.46 23.15 -19.50
C LYS A 42 23.22 22.38 -19.90
N VAL A 43 23.37 21.50 -20.90
CA VAL A 43 22.42 20.42 -21.13
C VAL A 43 22.29 19.80 -19.74
N LYS A 44 21.10 19.89 -19.15
CA LYS A 44 20.77 19.07 -18.00
C LYS A 44 20.89 17.65 -18.51
N VAL A 45 22.08 17.07 -18.39
CA VAL A 45 22.26 15.63 -18.48
C VAL A 45 21.43 15.14 -17.30
N SER A 46 20.20 14.71 -17.59
CA SER A 46 19.42 13.92 -16.68
C SER A 46 20.29 12.73 -16.37
N ILE A 47 20.92 12.73 -15.20
CA ILE A 47 21.52 11.53 -14.66
C ILE A 47 20.33 10.58 -14.59
N GLU A 48 20.30 9.57 -15.47
CA GLU A 48 19.29 8.53 -15.39
C GLU A 48 19.40 7.97 -13.97
N GLU A 49 18.36 8.15 -13.16
CA GLU A 49 18.28 7.49 -11.87
C GLU A 49 18.35 5.98 -12.17
N ASP A 50 19.44 5.32 -11.75
CA ASP A 50 19.58 3.87 -11.92
C ASP A 50 19.26 3.22 -10.58
N LEU A 51 18.23 2.38 -10.55
CA LEU A 51 17.92 1.59 -9.37
C LEU A 51 18.95 0.47 -9.24
N ASN A 52 19.52 0.31 -8.05
CA ASN A 52 20.42 -0.81 -7.80
C ASN A 52 19.61 -2.07 -7.46
N VAL A 53 19.01 -2.69 -8.47
CA VAL A 53 18.22 -3.92 -8.31
C VAL A 53 19.13 -5.17 -8.32
N PRO A 54 19.13 -6.02 -7.27
CA PRO A 54 19.91 -7.24 -7.21
C PRO A 54 19.21 -8.38 -7.97
N VAL A 55 19.31 -8.39 -9.30
CA VAL A 55 18.60 -9.36 -10.17
C VAL A 55 18.86 -10.83 -9.84
N ASN A 56 20.01 -11.16 -9.25
CA ASN A 56 20.35 -12.53 -8.83
C ASN A 56 19.52 -13.02 -7.64
N GLU A 57 18.90 -12.12 -6.86
CA GLU A 57 18.06 -12.45 -5.72
C GLU A 57 16.57 -12.54 -6.10
N ILE A 58 16.22 -12.26 -7.35
CA ILE A 58 14.82 -12.15 -7.80
C ILE A 58 14.38 -13.44 -8.48
N TRP A 59 13.37 -14.09 -7.90
CA TRP A 59 12.73 -15.28 -8.44
C TRP A 59 11.22 -15.10 -8.66
N SER A 60 10.65 -14.03 -8.12
CA SER A 60 9.23 -13.72 -8.23
C SER A 60 8.99 -12.22 -8.29
N LEU A 61 7.75 -11.84 -8.61
CA LEU A 61 7.28 -10.46 -8.54
C LEU A 61 7.40 -9.89 -7.12
N TYR A 62 7.24 -10.73 -6.09
CA TYR A 62 7.31 -10.33 -4.68
C TYR A 62 8.73 -10.07 -4.21
N ASP A 63 9.71 -10.81 -4.75
CA ASP A 63 11.12 -10.52 -4.53
C ASP A 63 11.51 -9.18 -5.17
N LEU A 64 10.99 -8.89 -6.37
CA LEU A 64 11.20 -7.60 -7.03
C LEU A 64 10.60 -6.45 -6.19
N ASN A 65 9.35 -6.60 -5.74
CA ASN A 65 8.68 -5.60 -4.90
C ASN A 65 9.49 -5.30 -3.63
N ARG A 66 10.16 -6.29 -3.04
CA ARG A 66 11.00 -6.11 -1.85
C ARG A 66 12.07 -5.04 -2.00
N PHE A 67 12.65 -4.90 -3.19
CA PHE A 67 13.70 -3.91 -3.47
C PHE A 67 13.18 -2.62 -4.09
N THR A 68 12.02 -2.68 -4.73
CA THR A 68 11.53 -1.60 -5.62
C THR A 68 10.21 -0.98 -5.19
N TYR A 69 9.69 -1.35 -4.01
CA TYR A 69 8.42 -0.83 -3.51
C TYR A 69 8.40 0.70 -3.45
N GLY A 70 7.49 1.32 -4.20
CA GLY A 70 7.35 2.78 -4.25
C GLY A 70 8.16 3.48 -5.32
N GLU A 71 8.84 2.73 -6.19
CA GLU A 71 9.58 3.25 -7.34
C GLU A 71 8.76 3.11 -8.63
N ASP A 72 9.09 3.93 -9.62
CA ASP A 72 8.37 3.98 -10.90
C ASP A 72 8.55 2.70 -11.74
N GLU A 73 7.46 2.19 -12.34
CA GLU A 73 7.49 0.92 -13.09
C GLU A 73 8.43 0.95 -14.29
N LEU A 74 8.55 2.08 -15.00
CA LEU A 74 9.47 2.21 -16.15
C LEU A 74 10.93 2.21 -15.69
N LEU A 75 11.20 2.80 -14.52
CA LEU A 75 12.52 2.78 -13.89
C LEU A 75 12.93 1.35 -13.51
N ILE A 76 11.99 0.61 -12.89
CA ILE A 76 12.19 -0.78 -12.50
C ILE A 76 12.44 -1.66 -13.72
N GLU A 77 11.59 -1.54 -14.75
CA GLU A 77 11.70 -2.27 -16.01
C GLU A 77 13.08 -2.07 -16.66
N LYS A 78 13.51 -0.81 -16.85
CA LYS A 78 14.80 -0.48 -17.44
C LYS A 78 15.96 -1.06 -16.64
N SER A 79 15.91 -0.95 -15.31
CA SER A 79 16.94 -1.47 -14.42
C SER A 79 17.06 -2.99 -14.50
N VAL A 80 15.93 -3.71 -14.47
CA VAL A 80 15.91 -5.17 -14.59
C VAL A 80 16.43 -5.58 -15.96
N GLN A 81 15.90 -4.99 -17.04
CA GLN A 81 16.27 -5.33 -18.42
C GLN A 81 17.78 -5.14 -18.69
N LYS A 82 18.39 -4.06 -18.17
CA LYS A 82 19.85 -3.82 -18.28
C LYS A 82 20.68 -4.93 -17.61
N ARG A 83 20.16 -5.58 -16.57
CA ARG A 83 20.92 -6.50 -15.69
C ARG A 83 20.61 -7.97 -15.92
N ILE A 84 19.52 -8.33 -16.59
CA ILE A 84 19.14 -9.74 -16.90
C ILE A 84 20.29 -10.52 -17.53
N ILE A 85 21.05 -9.90 -18.44
CA ILE A 85 22.15 -10.55 -19.18
C ILE A 85 23.24 -11.08 -18.22
N SER A 86 23.42 -10.45 -17.06
CA SER A 86 24.43 -10.82 -16.06
C SER A 86 24.08 -12.05 -15.21
N VAL A 87 22.80 -12.46 -15.21
CA VAL A 87 22.31 -13.59 -14.43
C VAL A 87 22.86 -14.89 -15.00
N GLY A 88 23.47 -15.78 -14.23
CA GLY A 88 24.04 -17.03 -14.76
C GLY A 88 23.00 -18.10 -15.11
N ASP A 89 21.92 -18.18 -14.32
CA ASP A 89 20.90 -19.23 -14.42
C ASP A 89 19.89 -18.93 -15.56
N LYS A 90 19.74 -19.89 -16.47
CA LYS A 90 18.81 -19.79 -17.60
C LYS A 90 17.34 -19.72 -17.16
N ASN A 91 16.95 -20.45 -16.11
CA ASN A 91 15.57 -20.41 -15.61
C ASN A 91 15.28 -19.07 -14.95
N GLN A 92 16.22 -18.55 -14.17
CA GLN A 92 16.07 -17.24 -13.55
C GLN A 92 16.00 -16.12 -14.59
N ARG A 93 16.81 -16.19 -15.66
CA ARG A 93 16.67 -15.26 -16.80
C ARG A 93 15.27 -15.29 -17.39
N LEU A 94 14.70 -16.48 -17.60
CA LEU A 94 13.35 -16.64 -18.14
C LEU A 94 12.28 -16.03 -17.24
N ILE A 95 12.40 -16.24 -15.93
CA ILE A 95 11.53 -15.63 -14.92
C ILE A 95 11.61 -14.10 -15.00
N LEU A 96 12.82 -13.54 -15.06
CA LEU A 96 13.01 -12.10 -15.15
C LEU A 96 12.50 -11.52 -16.47
N GLU A 97 12.65 -12.23 -17.59
CA GLU A 97 12.06 -11.87 -18.88
C GLU A 97 10.53 -11.80 -18.77
N LYS A 98 9.88 -12.82 -18.20
CA LYS A 98 8.42 -12.78 -17.95
C LYS A 98 8.02 -11.62 -17.03
N ILE A 99 8.78 -11.34 -15.97
CA ILE A 99 8.53 -10.19 -15.10
C ILE A 99 8.61 -8.88 -15.90
N VAL A 100 9.61 -8.72 -16.78
CA VAL A 100 9.72 -7.54 -17.65
C VAL A 100 8.51 -7.42 -18.59
N HIS A 101 8.05 -8.51 -19.21
CA HIS A 101 6.81 -8.51 -20.01
C HIS A 101 5.59 -8.10 -19.18
N LEU A 102 5.46 -8.61 -17.96
CA LEU A 102 4.39 -8.24 -17.04
C LEU A 102 4.43 -6.74 -16.68
N LEU A 103 5.61 -6.18 -16.41
CA LEU A 103 5.79 -4.75 -16.12
C LEU A 103 5.43 -3.86 -17.32
N LYS A 104 5.66 -4.34 -18.54
CA LYS A 104 5.30 -3.64 -19.79
C LYS A 104 3.81 -3.71 -20.12
N GLY A 105 3.05 -4.57 -19.43
CA GLY A 105 1.68 -4.91 -19.81
C GLY A 105 1.59 -5.81 -21.06
N ASP A 106 2.70 -6.43 -21.48
CA ASP A 106 2.73 -7.42 -22.57
C ASP A 106 2.44 -8.82 -22.02
N TYR A 107 1.17 -9.06 -21.71
CA TYR A 107 0.75 -10.32 -21.09
C TYR A 107 0.84 -11.54 -22.03
N ASP A 108 0.76 -11.32 -23.35
CA ASP A 108 0.94 -12.39 -24.34
C ASP A 108 2.37 -12.90 -24.37
N GLY A 109 3.34 -12.00 -24.20
CA GLY A 109 4.76 -12.33 -24.04
C GLY A 109 5.05 -13.23 -22.83
N CYS A 110 4.26 -13.14 -21.75
CA CYS A 110 4.44 -13.99 -20.56
C CYS A 110 4.15 -15.48 -20.83
N VAL A 111 3.08 -15.79 -21.58
CA VAL A 111 2.56 -17.16 -21.72
C VAL A 111 3.39 -18.00 -22.72
N GLY A 112 4.10 -17.36 -23.66
CA GLY A 112 4.83 -18.04 -24.74
C GLY A 112 6.23 -18.56 -24.39
N LEU A 113 6.77 -18.23 -23.21
CA LEU A 113 8.22 -18.33 -22.95
C LEU A 113 8.70 -19.67 -22.37
N SER A 114 7.85 -20.53 -21.79
CA SER A 114 8.29 -21.81 -21.18
C SER A 114 7.38 -23.00 -21.47
N LYS A 115 7.98 -24.18 -21.66
CA LYS A 115 7.30 -25.49 -21.64
C LYS A 115 7.49 -26.26 -20.32
N LYS A 116 8.34 -25.75 -19.43
CA LYS A 116 8.66 -26.39 -18.15
C LYS A 116 7.89 -25.65 -17.05
N SER A 117 7.00 -26.37 -16.36
CA SER A 117 6.22 -25.86 -15.23
C SER A 117 7.08 -25.89 -13.97
N ASP A 118 7.10 -24.76 -13.29
CA ASP A 118 7.66 -24.59 -11.96
C ASP A 118 6.86 -23.51 -11.22
N GLN A 119 6.90 -23.53 -9.89
CA GLN A 119 6.11 -22.65 -9.03
C GLN A 119 6.24 -21.15 -9.38
N TYR A 120 7.42 -20.67 -9.79
CA TYR A 120 7.67 -19.27 -10.08
C TYR A 120 7.08 -18.87 -11.44
N LEU A 121 7.28 -19.69 -12.46
CA LEU A 121 6.73 -19.45 -13.80
C LEU A 121 5.21 -19.56 -13.80
N ASP A 122 4.65 -20.59 -13.16
CA ASP A 122 3.21 -20.80 -13.08
C ASP A 122 2.53 -19.70 -12.25
N SER A 123 3.21 -19.18 -11.22
CA SER A 123 2.77 -17.99 -10.48
C SER A 123 2.72 -16.74 -11.35
N ILE A 124 3.75 -16.47 -12.17
CA ILE A 124 3.75 -15.30 -13.06
C ILE A 124 2.65 -15.44 -14.12
N ASP A 125 2.46 -16.64 -14.67
CA ASP A 125 1.41 -16.88 -15.67
C ASP A 125 0.01 -16.65 -15.08
N LEU A 126 -0.22 -17.08 -13.84
CA LEU A 126 -1.47 -16.81 -13.11
C LEU A 126 -1.75 -15.30 -13.00
N ILE A 127 -0.73 -14.51 -12.62
CA ILE A 127 -0.87 -13.05 -12.47
C ILE A 127 -1.05 -12.38 -13.84
N ALA A 128 -0.32 -12.83 -14.86
CA ALA A 128 -0.48 -12.34 -16.23
C ALA A 128 -1.91 -12.56 -16.75
N ASP A 129 -2.50 -13.74 -16.50
CA ASP A 129 -3.89 -14.02 -16.88
C ASP A 129 -4.90 -13.15 -16.12
N LEU A 130 -4.68 -12.93 -14.82
CA LEU A 130 -5.51 -12.06 -14.00
C LEU A 130 -5.53 -10.65 -14.59
N TYR A 131 -4.37 -10.08 -14.87
CA TYR A 131 -4.27 -8.71 -15.39
C TYR A 131 -4.72 -8.59 -16.85
N LYS A 132 -4.48 -9.61 -17.68
CA LYS A 132 -4.89 -9.62 -19.09
C LYS A 132 -6.40 -9.65 -19.25
N ASN A 133 -7.05 -10.59 -18.56
CA ASN A 133 -8.47 -10.86 -18.75
C ASN A 133 -9.35 -10.08 -17.77
N GLN A 134 -8.74 -9.42 -16.76
CA GLN A 134 -9.43 -8.73 -15.67
C GLN A 134 -10.52 -9.58 -15.01
N THR A 135 -10.36 -10.89 -15.10
CA THR A 135 -11.28 -11.91 -14.59
C THR A 135 -10.47 -12.90 -13.78
N PRO A 136 -10.89 -13.23 -12.56
CA PRO A 136 -10.13 -14.11 -11.67
C PRO A 136 -9.90 -15.50 -12.31
N PRO A 137 -8.64 -15.92 -12.56
CA PRO A 137 -8.34 -17.22 -13.17
C PRO A 137 -8.43 -18.36 -12.14
N VAL A 138 -9.64 -18.61 -11.61
CA VAL A 138 -9.90 -19.50 -10.46
C VAL A 138 -9.38 -20.93 -10.70
N GLU A 139 -9.58 -21.50 -11.88
CA GLU A 139 -9.12 -22.86 -12.18
C GLU A 139 -7.59 -22.98 -12.14
N LYS A 140 -6.89 -22.00 -12.71
CA LYS A 140 -5.41 -21.94 -12.69
C LYS A 140 -4.89 -21.72 -11.28
N MET A 141 -5.56 -20.88 -10.49
CA MET A 141 -5.25 -20.69 -9.07
C MET A 141 -5.38 -22.01 -8.29
N VAL A 142 -6.46 -22.76 -8.51
CA VAL A 142 -6.67 -24.06 -7.86
C VAL A 142 -5.62 -25.08 -8.30
N SER A 143 -5.25 -25.13 -9.58
CA SER A 143 -4.16 -26.02 -10.02
C SER A 143 -2.81 -25.64 -9.42
N LEU A 144 -2.50 -24.34 -9.32
CA LEU A 144 -1.26 -23.83 -8.73
C LEU A 144 -1.17 -24.25 -7.26
N LEU A 145 -2.23 -24.05 -6.48
CA LEU A 145 -2.26 -24.44 -5.07
C LEU A 145 -2.24 -25.95 -4.85
N ARG A 146 -2.78 -26.76 -5.78
CA ARG A 146 -2.67 -28.23 -5.71
C ARG A 146 -1.24 -28.69 -5.95
N ASN A 147 -0.54 -28.07 -6.90
CA ASN A 147 0.81 -28.45 -7.28
C ASN A 147 1.86 -27.91 -6.29
N TYR A 148 1.62 -26.74 -5.69
CA TYR A 148 2.59 -26.00 -4.88
C TYR A 148 1.97 -25.44 -3.57
N SER A 149 1.24 -26.28 -2.84
CA SER A 149 0.50 -25.87 -1.62
C SER A 149 1.36 -25.25 -0.52
N SER A 150 2.63 -25.64 -0.42
CA SER A 150 3.58 -25.13 0.57
C SER A 150 4.48 -24.01 0.02
N SER A 151 4.27 -23.55 -1.22
CA SER A 151 5.15 -22.55 -1.82
C SER A 151 4.70 -21.13 -1.46
N PRO A 152 5.53 -20.30 -0.81
CA PRO A 152 5.16 -18.93 -0.48
C PRO A 152 4.75 -18.11 -1.71
N VAL A 153 5.48 -18.23 -2.83
CA VAL A 153 5.15 -17.50 -4.07
C VAL A 153 3.80 -17.92 -4.63
N ALA A 154 3.47 -19.22 -4.61
CA ALA A 154 2.19 -19.72 -5.08
C ALA A 154 1.03 -19.23 -4.20
N LEU A 155 1.22 -19.27 -2.87
CA LEU A 155 0.25 -18.79 -1.89
C LEU A 155 -0.03 -17.28 -2.05
N LEU A 156 1.02 -16.48 -2.25
CA LEU A 156 0.90 -15.04 -2.48
C LEU A 156 0.23 -14.74 -3.83
N SER A 157 0.55 -15.50 -4.88
CA SER A 157 -0.09 -15.34 -6.21
C SER A 157 -1.57 -15.69 -6.17
N ALA A 158 -1.95 -16.77 -5.48
CA ALA A 158 -3.34 -17.10 -5.25
C ALA A 158 -4.05 -16.05 -4.37
N GLY A 159 -3.33 -15.48 -3.39
CA GLY A 159 -3.81 -14.37 -2.57
C GLY A 159 -4.20 -13.16 -3.41
N GLU A 160 -3.43 -12.85 -4.45
CA GLU A 160 -3.73 -11.72 -5.34
C GLU A 160 -5.02 -11.93 -6.14
N VAL A 161 -5.24 -13.14 -6.65
CA VAL A 161 -6.48 -13.53 -7.31
C VAL A 161 -7.67 -13.42 -6.35
N LEU A 162 -7.56 -13.99 -5.14
CA LEU A 162 -8.62 -13.91 -4.13
C LEU A 162 -8.91 -12.47 -3.69
N LEU A 163 -7.90 -11.61 -3.66
CA LEU A 163 -8.05 -10.20 -3.35
C LEU A 163 -8.90 -9.47 -4.42
N SER A 164 -8.70 -9.79 -5.70
CA SER A 164 -9.53 -9.26 -6.80
C SER A 164 -11.01 -9.68 -6.67
N MET A 165 -11.25 -10.85 -6.06
CA MET A 165 -12.59 -11.39 -5.79
C MET A 165 -13.23 -10.88 -4.48
N GLY A 166 -12.56 -10.02 -3.72
CA GLY A 166 -13.03 -9.55 -2.41
C GLY A 166 -13.02 -10.63 -1.32
N ARG A 167 -12.21 -11.68 -1.45
CA ARG A 167 -12.10 -12.81 -0.50
C ARG A 167 -11.02 -12.56 0.56
N PHE A 168 -11.16 -11.48 1.32
CA PHE A 168 -10.10 -10.96 2.21
C PHE A 168 -9.69 -11.94 3.32
N ARG A 169 -10.65 -12.68 3.86
CA ARG A 169 -10.41 -13.67 4.92
C ARG A 169 -9.51 -14.80 4.43
N GLU A 170 -9.76 -15.26 3.21
CA GLU A 170 -8.97 -16.29 2.56
C GLU A 170 -7.55 -15.78 2.25
N VAL A 171 -7.42 -14.53 1.77
CA VAL A 171 -6.10 -13.90 1.55
C VAL A 171 -5.28 -13.84 2.84
N ALA A 172 -5.88 -13.39 3.94
CA ALA A 172 -5.21 -13.33 5.25
C ALA A 172 -4.75 -14.72 5.73
N LYS A 173 -5.53 -15.78 5.47
CA LYS A 173 -5.11 -17.16 5.75
C LYS A 173 -3.92 -17.59 4.91
N LEU A 174 -3.93 -17.31 3.60
CA LEU A 174 -2.79 -17.63 2.73
C LEU A 174 -1.52 -16.89 3.16
N PHE A 175 -1.63 -15.63 3.59
CA PHE A 175 -0.49 -14.88 4.11
C PHE A 175 0.07 -15.51 5.38
N LYS A 176 -0.78 -15.98 6.30
CA LYS A 176 -0.34 -16.68 7.51
C LYS A 176 0.43 -17.96 7.18
N ILE A 177 -0.07 -18.78 6.25
CA ILE A 177 0.59 -20.00 5.79
C ILE A 177 1.92 -19.68 5.06
N ALA A 178 1.92 -18.64 4.23
CA ALA A 178 3.13 -18.19 3.53
C ALA A 178 4.19 -17.70 4.52
N TYR A 179 3.80 -16.97 5.57
CA TYR A 179 4.69 -16.58 6.66
C TYR A 179 5.22 -17.79 7.43
N GLU A 180 4.35 -18.75 7.78
CA GLU A 180 4.76 -19.95 8.51
C GLU A 180 5.87 -20.72 7.78
N THR A 181 5.83 -20.72 6.45
CA THR A 181 6.83 -21.37 5.59
C THR A 181 8.08 -20.52 5.35
N SER A 182 7.91 -19.26 4.93
CA SER A 182 9.02 -18.39 4.51
C SER A 182 9.75 -17.70 5.68
N LYS A 183 9.06 -17.55 6.82
CA LYS A 183 9.45 -16.68 7.94
C LYS A 183 9.77 -15.24 7.51
N ASP A 184 9.12 -14.74 6.46
CA ASP A 184 9.27 -13.36 6.01
C ASP A 184 8.62 -12.38 7.00
N PRO A 185 9.39 -11.50 7.66
CA PRO A 185 8.83 -10.57 8.65
C PRO A 185 7.91 -9.51 8.03
N TYR A 186 8.01 -9.21 6.73
CA TYR A 186 7.10 -8.24 6.09
C TYR A 186 5.70 -8.81 5.92
N ILE A 187 5.58 -10.12 5.65
CA ILE A 187 4.29 -10.81 5.64
C ILE A 187 3.68 -10.79 7.04
N LEU A 188 4.48 -11.09 8.07
CA LEU A 188 4.02 -11.00 9.45
C LEU A 188 3.53 -9.59 9.79
N LEU A 189 4.30 -8.56 9.45
CA LEU A 189 3.97 -7.15 9.69
C LEU A 189 2.59 -6.79 9.14
N LEU A 190 2.29 -7.17 7.89
CA LEU A 190 1.01 -6.90 7.24
C LEU A 190 -0.13 -7.70 7.85
N THR A 191 0.09 -8.98 8.17
CA THR A 191 -0.95 -9.79 8.83
C THR A 191 -1.27 -9.30 10.23
N SER A 192 -0.28 -8.86 11.01
CA SER A 192 -0.49 -8.23 12.32
C SER A 192 -1.26 -6.92 12.18
N ALA A 193 -0.91 -6.07 11.21
CA ALA A 193 -1.64 -4.84 10.93
C ALA A 193 -3.09 -5.11 10.50
N TYR A 194 -3.33 -6.13 9.69
CA TYR A 194 -4.69 -6.54 9.29
C TYR A 194 -5.52 -7.03 10.48
N ASP A 195 -4.95 -7.86 11.37
CA ASP A 195 -5.71 -8.50 12.44
C ASP A 195 -6.06 -7.58 13.61
N SER A 196 -5.12 -6.73 14.05
CA SER A 196 -5.30 -5.89 15.24
C SER A 196 -5.16 -4.40 14.95
N ALA A 197 -4.65 -4.02 13.78
CA ALA A 197 -4.24 -2.66 13.45
C ALA A 197 -3.32 -2.02 14.51
N GLN A 198 -2.58 -2.87 15.20
CA GLN A 198 -1.51 -2.53 16.13
C GLN A 198 -0.31 -3.40 15.78
N ILE A 199 0.88 -2.81 15.81
CA ILE A 199 2.10 -3.50 15.46
C ILE A 199 3.02 -3.53 16.65
N ASP A 200 3.60 -4.71 16.89
CA ASP A 200 4.65 -4.89 17.87
C ASP A 200 5.90 -4.09 17.47
N GLY A 201 6.42 -3.29 18.40
CA GLY A 201 7.56 -2.41 18.14
C GLY A 201 8.83 -3.16 17.75
N ALA A 202 9.05 -4.39 18.25
CA ALA A 202 10.21 -5.19 17.87
C ALA A 202 10.07 -5.75 16.44
N LEU A 203 8.87 -6.16 16.04
CA LEU A 203 8.57 -6.55 14.66
C LEU A 203 8.81 -5.39 13.69
N PHE A 204 8.33 -4.19 14.03
CA PHE A 204 8.56 -3.00 13.23
C PHE A 204 10.06 -2.69 13.07
N ALA A 205 10.81 -2.68 14.18
CA ALA A 205 12.24 -2.43 14.17
C ALA A 205 13.02 -3.47 13.36
N ASN A 206 12.63 -4.75 13.44
CA ASN A 206 13.21 -5.83 12.62
C ASN A 206 13.00 -5.55 11.12
N CYS A 207 11.78 -5.21 10.69
CA CYS A 207 11.50 -4.87 9.29
C CYS A 207 12.29 -3.64 8.84
N ALA A 208 12.32 -2.58 9.65
CA ALA A 208 13.05 -1.35 9.33
C ALA A 208 14.56 -1.60 9.19
N SER A 209 15.16 -2.38 10.09
CA SER A 209 16.61 -2.68 10.07
C SER A 209 17.05 -3.51 8.86
N LYS A 210 16.18 -4.37 8.32
CA LYS A 210 16.46 -5.17 7.11
C LYS A 210 16.55 -4.33 5.83
N GLY A 211 16.12 -3.06 5.87
CA GLY A 211 16.36 -2.07 4.81
C GLY A 211 15.64 -2.32 3.47
N ASN A 212 14.80 -3.35 3.38
CA ASN A 212 13.94 -3.62 2.22
C ASN A 212 12.52 -3.05 2.48
N TYR A 213 11.67 -2.96 1.46
CA TYR A 213 10.29 -2.49 1.63
C TYR A 213 10.19 -1.15 2.38
N LYS A 214 11.15 -0.23 2.19
CA LYS A 214 11.27 0.99 3.01
C LYS A 214 9.99 1.82 3.01
N LEU A 215 9.42 2.06 1.84
CA LEU A 215 8.19 2.84 1.73
C LEU A 215 6.98 2.09 2.32
N LEU A 216 6.89 0.77 2.11
CA LEU A 216 5.83 -0.05 2.70
C LEU A 216 5.82 0.05 4.24
N VAL A 217 6.99 -0.07 4.88
CA VAL A 217 7.11 0.06 6.34
C VAL A 217 6.67 1.45 6.82
N LEU A 218 7.01 2.51 6.08
CA LEU A 218 6.56 3.88 6.39
C LEU A 218 5.04 4.04 6.19
N LEU A 219 4.45 3.47 5.13
CA LEU A 219 3.00 3.51 4.90
C LEU A 219 2.24 2.82 6.03
N ILE A 220 2.70 1.65 6.45
CA ILE A 220 2.13 0.92 7.59
C ILE A 220 2.25 1.76 8.85
N SER A 221 3.42 2.35 9.12
CA SER A 221 3.64 3.24 10.27
C SER A 221 2.65 4.40 10.29
N ALA A 222 2.44 5.07 9.15
CA ALA A 222 1.50 6.18 9.03
C ALA A 222 0.02 5.77 9.25
N LEU A 223 -0.31 4.50 9.05
CA LEU A 223 -1.67 3.96 9.22
C LEU A 223 -1.93 3.38 10.62
N THR A 224 -0.90 2.99 11.36
CA THR A 224 -1.05 2.30 12.66
C THR A 224 -0.52 3.05 13.88
N GLU A 225 0.42 3.98 13.70
CA GLU A 225 1.01 4.74 14.82
C GLU A 225 0.07 5.83 15.35
N ASP A 226 0.42 6.38 16.51
CA ASP A 226 -0.23 7.56 17.06
C ASP A 226 -0.04 8.79 16.16
N GLU A 227 -0.96 9.74 16.28
CA GLU A 227 -1.03 10.95 15.45
C GLU A 227 0.30 11.70 15.36
N SER A 228 1.00 11.88 16.49
CA SER A 228 2.24 12.65 16.54
C SER A 228 3.37 12.01 15.73
N LYS A 229 3.37 10.68 15.62
CA LYS A 229 4.33 9.94 14.81
C LYS A 229 3.85 9.80 13.38
N ALA A 230 2.56 9.56 13.16
CA ALA A 230 1.97 9.48 11.84
C ALA A 230 2.24 10.77 11.05
N ASP A 231 2.05 11.95 11.64
CA ASP A 231 2.32 13.24 11.02
C ASP A 231 3.79 13.39 10.60
N LYS A 232 4.73 12.97 11.47
CA LYS A 232 6.17 12.98 11.15
C LYS A 232 6.48 12.06 9.97
N VAL A 233 5.86 10.89 9.92
CA VAL A 233 6.05 9.95 8.81
C VAL A 233 5.48 10.53 7.52
N ILE A 234 4.27 11.10 7.56
CA ILE A 234 3.61 11.76 6.43
C ILE A 234 4.50 12.87 5.87
N ASP A 235 5.12 13.68 6.72
CA ASP A 235 6.06 14.73 6.32
C ASP A 235 7.30 14.20 5.58
N VAL A 236 7.76 13.01 5.92
CA VAL A 236 8.88 12.34 5.24
C VAL A 236 8.45 11.80 3.88
N ILE A 237 7.28 11.15 3.79
CA ILE A 237 6.85 10.47 2.57
C ILE A 237 6.17 11.38 1.55
N LYS A 238 5.64 12.55 1.93
CA LYS A 238 4.82 13.42 1.06
C LYS A 238 5.44 13.84 -0.27
N LYS A 239 6.77 13.75 -0.41
CA LYS A 239 7.50 14.06 -1.65
C LYS A 239 7.47 12.92 -2.67
N LYS A 240 7.16 11.69 -2.25
CA LYS A 240 7.08 10.51 -3.13
C LYS A 240 5.76 10.54 -3.91
N GLN A 241 5.88 10.36 -5.22
CA GLN A 241 4.74 10.26 -6.13
C GLN A 241 4.34 8.79 -6.25
N TYR A 242 3.68 8.27 -5.21
CA TYR A 242 3.21 6.89 -5.15
C TYR A 242 1.76 6.88 -4.64
N THR A 243 0.91 6.05 -5.23
CA THR A 243 -0.55 6.09 -5.03
C THR A 243 -0.94 6.04 -3.55
N CYS A 244 -0.42 5.07 -2.79
CA CYS A 244 -0.76 4.91 -1.38
C CYS A 244 -0.24 6.07 -0.51
N VAL A 245 0.88 6.71 -0.90
CA VAL A 245 1.39 7.91 -0.22
C VAL A 245 0.44 9.06 -0.42
N ARG A 246 0.01 9.29 -1.67
CA ARG A 246 -0.93 10.36 -2.02
C ARG A 246 -2.26 10.19 -1.31
N TYR A 247 -2.77 8.96 -1.21
CA TYR A 247 -3.97 8.67 -0.41
C TYR A 247 -3.81 9.09 1.06
N ILE A 248 -2.73 8.67 1.73
CA ILE A 248 -2.51 9.00 3.15
C ILE A 248 -2.36 10.53 3.35
N VAL A 249 -1.57 11.19 2.50
CA VAL A 249 -1.36 12.64 2.55
C VAL A 249 -2.69 13.38 2.32
N SER A 250 -3.49 12.92 1.37
CA SER A 250 -4.79 13.50 1.03
C SER A 250 -5.79 13.31 2.17
N ARG A 251 -5.79 12.14 2.81
CA ARG A 251 -6.63 11.84 3.97
C ARG A 251 -6.27 12.71 5.16
N ALA A 252 -4.97 12.90 5.43
CA ALA A 252 -4.50 13.74 6.53
C ALA A 252 -4.86 15.23 6.32
N ASN A 253 -4.79 15.72 5.08
CA ASN A 253 -5.08 17.12 4.76
C ASN A 253 -6.53 17.39 4.34
N LEU A 254 -7.35 16.35 4.21
CA LEU A 254 -8.70 16.42 3.60
C LEU A 254 -8.69 17.13 2.25
N SER A 255 -7.72 16.79 1.40
CA SER A 255 -7.58 17.34 0.05
C SER A 255 -7.93 16.30 -1.01
N ILE A 256 -8.58 16.72 -2.09
CA ILE A 256 -8.84 15.87 -3.25
C ILE A 256 -7.54 15.64 -4.04
N ASP A 257 -7.31 14.40 -4.46
CA ASP A 257 -6.20 14.03 -5.35
C ASP A 257 -6.70 13.17 -6.52
N GLU A 258 -6.53 13.69 -7.73
CA GLU A 258 -6.99 13.06 -8.97
C GLU A 258 -5.86 12.40 -9.77
N LEU A 259 -4.63 12.40 -9.26
CA LEU A 259 -3.46 11.89 -9.99
C LEU A 259 -3.55 10.38 -10.26
N PHE A 260 -4.26 9.65 -9.40
CA PHE A 260 -4.33 8.19 -9.42
C PHE A 260 -5.80 7.71 -9.51
N PRO A 261 -6.43 7.83 -10.69
CA PRO A 261 -7.85 7.52 -10.88
C PRO A 261 -8.16 6.02 -10.76
N PHE A 262 -7.15 5.15 -10.71
CA PHE A 262 -7.31 3.70 -10.52
C PHE A 262 -7.32 3.28 -9.05
N CYS A 263 -7.16 4.20 -8.09
CA CYS A 263 -7.06 3.86 -6.67
C CYS A 263 -8.44 3.92 -5.98
N PRO A 264 -9.02 2.77 -5.55
CA PRO A 264 -10.32 2.77 -4.87
C PRO A 264 -10.34 3.65 -3.61
N ARG A 265 -9.30 3.57 -2.78
CA ARG A 265 -9.20 4.36 -1.53
C ARG A 265 -9.19 5.87 -1.79
N SER A 266 -8.45 6.31 -2.80
CA SER A 266 -8.42 7.74 -3.18
C SER A 266 -9.75 8.20 -3.76
N LEU A 267 -10.38 7.39 -4.62
CA LEU A 267 -11.70 7.71 -5.17
C LEU A 267 -12.79 7.78 -4.09
N ILE A 268 -12.79 6.84 -3.14
CA ILE A 268 -13.70 6.83 -1.99
C ILE A 268 -13.48 8.08 -1.13
N LEU A 269 -12.22 8.42 -0.83
CA LEU A 269 -11.89 9.61 -0.06
C LEU A 269 -12.33 10.90 -0.76
N ASN A 270 -12.04 11.04 -2.06
CA ASN A 270 -12.44 12.22 -2.84
C ASN A 270 -13.96 12.40 -2.83
N ASN A 271 -14.72 11.32 -3.02
CA ASN A 271 -16.18 11.35 -2.93
C ASN A 271 -16.68 11.64 -1.51
N ALA A 272 -15.98 11.18 -0.47
CA ALA A 272 -16.33 11.52 0.91
C ALA A 272 -16.13 13.02 1.20
N ILE A 273 -15.03 13.61 0.71
CA ILE A 273 -14.76 15.05 0.81
C ILE A 273 -15.81 15.83 0.02
N GLN A 274 -16.10 15.45 -1.21
CA GLN A 274 -17.16 16.07 -2.02
C GLN A 274 -18.53 15.99 -1.33
N PHE A 275 -18.81 14.85 -0.67
CA PHE A 275 -20.04 14.68 0.07
C PHE A 275 -20.13 15.60 1.29
N MET A 276 -19.02 15.83 1.99
CA MET A 276 -18.92 16.81 3.08
C MET A 276 -19.16 18.24 2.60
N GLU A 277 -18.63 18.62 1.43
CA GLU A 277 -18.70 19.98 0.91
C GLU A 277 -20.04 20.31 0.23
N THR A 278 -20.56 19.37 -0.56
CA THR A 278 -21.71 19.61 -1.45
C THR A 278 -22.96 18.84 -1.06
N GLY A 279 -22.86 17.88 -0.15
CA GLY A 279 -23.95 16.97 0.16
C GLY A 279 -24.29 15.99 -0.97
N ARG A 280 -23.43 15.83 -1.98
CA ARG A 280 -23.58 14.87 -3.09
C ARG A 280 -22.25 14.19 -3.40
N PHE A 281 -22.32 13.01 -3.99
CA PHE A 281 -21.19 12.24 -4.51
C PHE A 281 -21.68 11.33 -5.65
N ASP A 282 -20.77 10.68 -6.35
CA ASP A 282 -21.09 9.75 -7.42
C ASP A 282 -21.55 8.40 -6.85
N GLU A 283 -22.87 8.19 -6.74
CA GLU A 283 -23.45 6.96 -6.19
C GLU A 283 -23.12 5.72 -7.03
N ASP A 284 -23.03 5.85 -8.36
CA ASP A 284 -22.77 4.74 -9.28
C ASP A 284 -21.32 4.26 -9.17
N LEU A 285 -20.38 5.21 -9.12
CA LEU A 285 -18.97 4.92 -8.88
C LEU A 285 -18.79 4.25 -7.50
N ILE A 286 -19.37 4.81 -6.45
CA ILE A 286 -19.23 4.25 -5.09
C ILE A 286 -19.87 2.86 -4.98
N SER A 287 -21.02 2.63 -5.62
CA SER A 287 -21.65 1.29 -5.69
C SER A 287 -20.77 0.27 -6.43
N THR A 288 -20.03 0.72 -7.45
CA THR A 288 -19.07 -0.13 -8.15
C THR A 288 -17.87 -0.47 -7.25
N LEU A 289 -17.30 0.55 -6.58
CA LEU A 289 -16.16 0.36 -5.69
C LEU A 289 -16.49 -0.48 -4.46
N SER A 290 -17.74 -0.47 -3.97
CA SER A 290 -18.15 -1.24 -2.79
C SER A 290 -18.10 -2.75 -2.99
N LYS A 291 -18.08 -3.23 -4.24
CA LYS A 291 -17.84 -4.64 -4.56
C LYS A 291 -16.41 -5.08 -4.22
N HIS A 292 -15.48 -4.13 -4.16
CA HIS A 292 -14.07 -4.39 -3.97
C HIS A 292 -13.53 -3.82 -2.65
N ASP A 293 -14.15 -2.78 -2.09
CA ASP A 293 -13.71 -2.13 -0.86
C ASP A 293 -14.88 -1.80 0.08
N PRO A 294 -14.96 -2.43 1.27
CA PRO A 294 -16.05 -2.20 2.22
C PRO A 294 -16.19 -0.75 2.70
N GLN A 295 -15.14 0.07 2.61
CA GLN A 295 -15.21 1.47 3.05
C GLN A 295 -16.12 2.32 2.15
N ALA A 296 -16.34 1.93 0.89
CA ALA A 296 -17.31 2.58 0.02
C ALA A 296 -18.75 2.46 0.56
N TYR A 297 -19.09 1.34 1.21
CA TYR A 297 -20.41 1.19 1.85
C TYR A 297 -20.66 2.20 2.96
N LEU A 298 -19.62 2.75 3.59
CA LEU A 298 -19.79 3.78 4.63
C LEU A 298 -20.36 5.09 4.05
N LEU A 299 -20.02 5.43 2.80
CA LEU A 299 -20.60 6.58 2.09
C LEU A 299 -22.07 6.33 1.78
N LEU A 300 -22.38 5.14 1.27
CA LEU A 300 -23.77 4.75 0.98
C LEU A 300 -24.61 4.74 2.27
N LEU A 301 -24.08 4.19 3.36
CA LEU A 301 -24.74 4.13 4.66
C LEU A 301 -25.01 5.54 5.19
N SER A 302 -24.00 6.42 5.14
CA SER A 302 -24.14 7.81 5.55
C SER A 302 -25.23 8.54 4.75
N ASN A 303 -25.30 8.32 3.43
CA ASN A 303 -26.32 8.91 2.58
C ASN A 303 -27.73 8.38 2.89
N ALA A 304 -27.87 7.06 3.11
CA ALA A 304 -29.14 6.45 3.49
C ALA A 304 -29.66 6.98 4.83
N LEU A 305 -28.79 7.05 5.84
CA LEU A 305 -29.10 7.63 7.15
C LEU A 305 -29.50 9.11 7.04
N ARG A 306 -28.79 9.89 6.21
CA ARG A 306 -29.12 11.30 5.96
C ARG A 306 -30.50 11.47 5.31
N ARG A 307 -30.88 10.56 4.41
CA ARG A 307 -32.21 10.54 3.77
C ARG A 307 -33.33 10.02 4.68
N GLY A 308 -32.98 9.46 5.85
CA GLY A 308 -33.93 8.78 6.72
C GLY A 308 -34.41 7.42 6.18
N ASP A 309 -33.72 6.86 5.18
CA ASP A 309 -34.07 5.58 4.58
C ASP A 309 -33.46 4.43 5.39
N LEU A 310 -34.20 4.00 6.41
CA LEU A 310 -33.76 2.95 7.32
C LEU A 310 -33.73 1.56 6.67
N VAL A 311 -34.55 1.33 5.64
CA VAL A 311 -34.58 0.06 4.91
C VAL A 311 -33.27 -0.08 4.14
N MET A 312 -32.89 0.94 3.37
CA MET A 312 -31.63 0.95 2.65
C MET A 312 -30.42 0.95 3.59
N ALA A 313 -30.47 1.70 4.70
CA ALA A 313 -29.39 1.72 5.69
C ALA A 313 -29.13 0.32 6.27
N ARG A 314 -30.20 -0.45 6.57
CA ARG A 314 -30.11 -1.83 7.05
C ARG A 314 -29.50 -2.76 6.00
N GLU A 315 -29.92 -2.64 4.74
CA GLU A 315 -29.37 -3.44 3.64
C GLU A 315 -27.87 -3.17 3.45
N ILE A 316 -27.45 -1.90 3.49
CA ILE A 316 -26.04 -1.52 3.40
C ILE A 316 -25.24 -2.04 4.59
N LEU A 317 -25.80 -1.96 5.81
CA LEU A 317 -25.13 -2.51 6.99
C LEU A 317 -24.94 -4.03 6.88
N SER A 318 -25.93 -4.75 6.35
CA SER A 318 -25.80 -6.18 6.03
C SER A 318 -24.68 -6.43 5.03
N MET A 319 -24.54 -5.60 4.00
CA MET A 319 -23.43 -5.69 3.03
C MET A 319 -22.06 -5.44 3.68
N ILE A 320 -21.96 -4.50 4.63
CA ILE A 320 -20.72 -4.26 5.39
C ILE A 320 -20.36 -5.49 6.23
N ILE A 321 -21.31 -6.04 7.00
CA ILE A 321 -21.11 -7.22 7.84
C ILE A 321 -20.69 -8.44 7.02
N ASN A 322 -21.25 -8.60 5.82
CA ASN A 322 -20.93 -9.73 4.94
C ASN A 322 -19.62 -9.55 4.16
N SER A 323 -19.15 -8.31 3.97
CA SER A 323 -17.94 -8.01 3.18
C SER A 323 -16.69 -7.77 4.02
N ALA A 324 -16.83 -7.41 5.31
CA ALA A 324 -15.74 -7.08 6.19
C ALA A 324 -15.76 -7.90 7.48
N GLU A 325 -14.58 -8.24 8.01
CA GLU A 325 -14.44 -8.95 9.28
C GLU A 325 -14.45 -7.98 10.48
N GLY A 326 -15.21 -8.36 11.53
CA GLY A 326 -15.15 -7.68 12.83
C GLY A 326 -15.72 -6.27 12.82
N VAL A 327 -16.92 -6.11 12.24
CA VAL A 327 -17.59 -4.81 12.18
C VAL A 327 -17.94 -4.36 13.60
N SER A 328 -17.46 -3.20 14.01
CA SER A 328 -17.78 -2.63 15.31
C SER A 328 -17.97 -1.13 15.24
N VAL A 329 -18.81 -0.61 16.12
CA VAL A 329 -19.14 0.82 16.20
C VAL A 329 -18.63 1.40 17.50
N THR A 330 -17.97 2.54 17.40
CA THR A 330 -17.58 3.37 18.54
C THR A 330 -18.38 4.68 18.49
N PRO A 331 -19.20 4.99 19.50
CA PRO A 331 -19.87 6.28 19.57
C PRO A 331 -18.85 7.42 19.64
N VAL A 332 -19.07 8.49 18.88
CA VAL A 332 -18.17 9.65 18.83
C VAL A 332 -18.96 10.95 18.80
N ASN A 333 -18.32 12.03 19.24
CA ASN A 333 -18.93 13.34 19.18
C ASN A 333 -19.15 13.77 17.72
N LYS A 334 -20.24 14.51 17.50
CA LYS A 334 -20.55 15.11 16.21
C LYS A 334 -19.36 15.90 15.65
N SER A 335 -19.00 15.61 14.40
CA SER A 335 -18.02 16.39 13.64
C SER A 335 -18.69 17.19 12.52
N LYS A 336 -17.86 17.84 11.69
CA LYS A 336 -18.32 18.48 10.45
C LYS A 336 -18.65 17.45 9.36
N ALA A 337 -18.18 16.21 9.48
CA ALA A 337 -18.48 15.17 8.52
C ALA A 337 -19.94 14.68 8.71
N PRO A 338 -20.63 14.28 7.63
CA PRO A 338 -21.83 13.48 7.72
C PRO A 338 -21.63 12.26 8.61
N VAL A 339 -22.72 11.82 9.21
CA VAL A 339 -22.72 10.70 10.16
C VAL A 339 -22.09 9.45 9.53
N CYS A 340 -21.34 8.67 10.30
CA CYS A 340 -20.57 7.49 9.89
C CYS A 340 -19.34 7.78 8.99
N LEU A 341 -19.15 8.99 8.45
CA LEU A 341 -18.05 9.26 7.53
C LEU A 341 -16.72 9.57 8.19
N GLN A 342 -16.70 9.84 9.49
CA GLN A 342 -15.44 9.98 10.23
C GLN A 342 -14.53 8.77 10.01
N SER A 343 -15.09 7.57 9.88
CA SER A 343 -14.37 6.33 9.55
C SER A 343 -13.58 6.35 8.24
N VAL A 344 -13.97 7.22 7.30
CA VAL A 344 -13.32 7.36 6.00
C VAL A 344 -12.29 8.48 6.02
N VAL A 345 -12.70 9.65 6.53
CA VAL A 345 -11.92 10.89 6.40
C VAL A 345 -10.95 11.10 7.55
N SER A 346 -11.23 10.57 8.74
CA SER A 346 -10.36 10.71 9.90
C SER A 346 -9.22 9.72 9.84
N MET A 347 -7.99 10.17 10.07
CA MET A 347 -6.86 9.29 10.41
C MET A 347 -6.94 8.78 11.86
N ARG A 348 -7.75 9.44 12.71
CA ARG A 348 -7.85 9.16 14.13
C ARG A 348 -8.87 8.05 14.39
N LYS A 349 -8.40 6.94 14.98
CA LYS A 349 -9.29 5.98 15.62
C LYS A 349 -9.79 6.58 16.94
N PRO A 350 -11.10 6.50 17.22
CA PRO A 350 -11.65 7.04 18.45
C PRO A 350 -11.20 6.23 19.66
N MET A 351 -10.97 6.93 20.76
CA MET A 351 -10.83 6.30 22.07
C MET A 351 -12.22 6.02 22.62
N GLY A 352 -12.57 4.76 22.82
CA GLY A 352 -13.88 4.39 23.32
C GLY A 352 -14.12 2.90 23.32
N LYS A 353 -15.20 2.49 23.99
CA LYS A 353 -15.67 1.10 23.93
C LYS A 353 -16.31 0.86 22.57
N SER A 354 -15.69 0.01 21.76
CA SER A 354 -16.30 -0.50 20.53
C SER A 354 -17.35 -1.55 20.85
N ILE A 355 -18.46 -1.50 20.12
CA ILE A 355 -19.57 -2.45 20.21
C ILE A 355 -19.56 -3.28 18.93
N LEU A 356 -19.38 -4.59 19.05
CA LEU A 356 -19.40 -5.50 17.91
C LEU A 356 -20.82 -5.56 17.31
N ILE A 357 -20.91 -5.56 15.99
CA ILE A 357 -22.16 -5.66 15.24
C ILE A 357 -22.09 -6.89 14.33
N ASP A 358 -22.91 -7.88 14.66
CA ASP A 358 -23.04 -9.12 13.88
C ASP A 358 -24.43 -9.25 13.23
N ASP A 359 -25.41 -8.44 13.66
CA ASP A 359 -26.77 -8.40 13.14
C ASP A 359 -27.11 -6.98 12.63
N PRO A 360 -27.67 -6.84 11.42
CA PRO A 360 -27.95 -5.53 10.83
C PRO A 360 -29.09 -4.77 11.52
N ASP A 361 -30.09 -5.46 12.09
CA ASP A 361 -31.23 -4.81 12.75
C ASP A 361 -30.82 -4.26 14.13
N GLU A 362 -30.10 -5.07 14.92
CA GLU A 362 -29.48 -4.63 16.17
C GLU A 362 -28.46 -3.52 15.92
N GLY A 363 -27.60 -3.72 14.91
CA GLY A 363 -26.57 -2.76 14.54
C GLY A 363 -27.12 -1.39 14.15
N LEU A 364 -28.19 -1.35 13.35
CA LEU A 364 -28.84 -0.09 12.98
C LEU A 364 -29.44 0.61 14.21
N THR A 365 -30.04 -0.15 15.12
CA THR A 365 -30.57 0.38 16.39
C THR A 365 -29.47 0.99 17.26
N ILE A 366 -28.32 0.32 17.37
CA ILE A 366 -27.14 0.82 18.11
C ILE A 366 -26.63 2.11 17.48
N ILE A 367 -26.53 2.13 16.14
CA ILE A 367 -26.08 3.31 15.38
C ILE A 367 -27.02 4.48 15.64
N GLN A 368 -28.34 4.31 15.50
CA GLN A 368 -29.31 5.38 15.71
C GLN A 368 -29.24 5.95 17.13
N LYS A 369 -29.25 5.09 18.16
CA LYS A 369 -29.13 5.53 19.56
C LYS A 369 -27.83 6.29 19.83
N SER A 370 -26.73 5.83 19.24
CA SER A 370 -25.42 6.47 19.39
C SER A 370 -25.40 7.83 18.70
N ILE A 371 -26.03 7.97 17.53
CA ILE A 371 -26.18 9.26 16.83
C ILE A 371 -27.06 10.22 17.65
N GLU A 372 -28.16 9.75 18.23
CA GLU A 372 -29.04 10.57 19.07
C GLU A 372 -28.32 11.07 20.33
N GLN A 373 -27.51 10.21 20.97
CA GLN A 373 -26.85 10.53 22.23
C GLN A 373 -25.54 11.31 22.07
N PHE A 374 -24.70 10.95 21.08
CA PHE A 374 -23.34 11.49 20.91
C PHE A 374 -23.19 12.34 19.64
N GLY A 375 -24.13 12.21 18.71
CA GLY A 375 -24.17 12.98 17.47
C GLY A 375 -23.52 12.31 16.26
N ASP A 376 -22.74 11.25 16.46
CA ASP A 376 -22.10 10.47 15.38
C ASP A 376 -21.59 9.10 15.87
N VAL A 377 -21.19 8.25 14.93
CA VAL A 377 -20.59 6.94 15.15
C VAL A 377 -19.38 6.73 14.24
N TYR A 378 -18.39 6.03 14.75
CA TYR A 378 -17.25 5.57 13.99
C TYR A 378 -17.38 4.06 13.75
N VAL A 379 -17.61 3.66 12.51
CA VAL A 379 -17.61 2.26 12.09
C VAL A 379 -16.17 1.79 11.86
N THR A 380 -15.79 0.66 12.43
CA THR A 380 -14.50 0.00 12.24
C THR A 380 -14.70 -1.42 11.77
N PHE A 381 -13.77 -1.93 10.98
CA PHE A 381 -13.63 -3.32 10.58
C PHE A 381 -12.17 -3.54 10.18
N LYS A 382 -11.75 -4.79 9.97
CA LYS A 382 -10.37 -5.08 9.53
C LYS A 382 -10.05 -4.38 8.21
N ASP A 383 -8.97 -3.59 8.21
CA ASP A 383 -8.61 -2.77 7.06
C ASP A 383 -7.91 -3.63 6.00
N ILE A 384 -8.62 -3.89 4.90
CA ILE A 384 -8.14 -4.68 3.75
C ILE A 384 -6.93 -4.04 3.06
N GLU A 385 -6.67 -2.75 3.29
CA GLU A 385 -5.55 -2.04 2.68
C GLU A 385 -4.21 -2.65 3.09
N PHE A 386 -4.11 -3.21 4.30
CA PHE A 386 -2.91 -3.94 4.72
C PHE A 386 -2.64 -5.19 3.86
N LEU A 387 -3.66 -5.82 3.28
CA LEU A 387 -3.45 -6.93 2.35
C LEU A 387 -3.07 -6.42 0.95
N ARG A 388 -3.70 -5.35 0.48
CA ARG A 388 -3.38 -4.70 -0.82
C ARG A 388 -1.98 -4.12 -0.87
N LEU A 389 -1.54 -3.51 0.23
CA LEU A 389 -0.23 -2.87 0.32
C LEU A 389 0.92 -3.83 -0.02
N TYR A 390 0.79 -5.14 0.22
CA TYR A 390 1.83 -6.09 -0.17
C TYR A 390 2.11 -6.11 -1.69
N TYR A 391 1.05 -6.03 -2.49
CA TYR A 391 1.11 -6.10 -3.95
C TYR A 391 1.47 -4.75 -4.58
N GLY A 392 1.23 -3.66 -3.85
CA GLY A 392 1.51 -2.30 -4.28
C GLY A 392 0.50 -1.76 -5.29
N GLU A 393 0.78 -0.58 -5.85
CA GLU A 393 -0.17 0.13 -6.71
C GLU A 393 -0.47 -0.60 -8.03
N ARG A 394 0.43 -1.50 -8.47
CA ARG A 394 0.25 -2.34 -9.65
C ARG A 394 -1.04 -3.17 -9.57
N PHE A 395 -1.34 -3.72 -8.40
CA PHE A 395 -2.58 -4.47 -8.19
C PHE A 395 -3.80 -3.61 -8.52
N CYS A 396 -3.85 -2.40 -7.97
CA CYS A 396 -4.98 -1.49 -8.22
C CYS A 396 -5.02 -1.02 -9.67
N LYS A 397 -3.87 -0.64 -10.23
CA LYS A 397 -3.74 -0.19 -11.63
C LYS A 397 -4.28 -1.23 -12.60
N ASN A 398 -3.97 -2.51 -12.42
CA ASN A 398 -4.38 -3.55 -13.37
C ASN A 398 -5.78 -4.15 -13.10
N ASN A 399 -6.31 -4.05 -11.88
CA ASN A 399 -7.60 -4.66 -11.53
C ASN A 399 -8.78 -3.67 -11.40
N TYR A 400 -8.52 -2.37 -11.24
CA TYR A 400 -9.57 -1.37 -11.01
C TYR A 400 -9.65 -0.29 -12.09
N LEU A 401 -8.79 -0.33 -13.11
CA LEU A 401 -8.94 0.54 -14.28
C LEU A 401 -10.25 0.20 -15.01
N GLN A 402 -11.23 1.09 -14.84
CA GLN A 402 -12.43 1.17 -15.67
C GLN A 402 -12.03 1.36 -17.13
N GLU A 403 -12.78 0.70 -18.03
CA GLU A 403 -12.81 0.97 -19.46
C GLU A 403 -12.83 2.49 -19.71
N GLY A 404 -11.78 3.03 -20.34
CA GLY A 404 -11.74 4.45 -20.73
C GLY A 404 -10.37 5.14 -20.72
N SER A 405 -9.30 4.51 -20.22
CA SER A 405 -7.95 5.11 -20.16
C SER A 405 -6.91 4.28 -20.93
N LYS A 406 -7.16 3.99 -22.21
CA LYS A 406 -6.14 3.53 -23.17
C LYS A 406 -5.86 4.63 -24.18
#